data_AF-A0A2D9DI43-F1
#
_entry.id   AF-A0A2D9DI43-F1
#
_cell.length_a   1.000
_cell.length_b   1.000
_cell.length_c   1.000
_cell.angle_alpha   90.00
_cell.angle_beta   90.00
_cell.angle_gamma   90.00
#
_symmetry.space_group_name_H-M   'P 1'
#
loop_
_entity.id
_entity.type
_entity.pdbx_description
1 polymer ?
#
loop_
_entity_poly.entity_id
_entity_poly.type
_entity_poly.pdbx_seq_one_letter_code
_entity_poly.pdbx_strand_id
1 'polypeptide(L)'
;MKDELLLLRNIKDGDQVSFKVFFKATYPALFGYVNSYARNRVLAEDITQQTYIKFWEHREKIDIDNSPKSYLYTIAYNSFLDSKKREQKERSYIDQLHRAAIEEETNEKEKLELKLERLQKVIESLPEKCKKILIMNKMEGLKYKEIADRLDISVKTVESQMRIAFQKIRESFKNEEIILWMLFGRLSGCSL
;
A
#
# COMPACT_ATOMS: atom_id res chain seq x y z
N MET A 1 36.33 -33.19 -26.66
CA MET A 1 36.98 -33.59 -25.38
C MET A 1 38.24 -32.76 -25.08
N LYS A 2 39.32 -32.81 -25.87
CA LYS A 2 40.56 -32.02 -25.58
C LYS A 2 40.35 -30.51 -25.66
N ASP A 3 39.61 -30.03 -26.65
CA ASP A 3 39.40 -28.58 -26.86
C ASP A 3 38.48 -27.94 -25.82
N GLU A 4 37.49 -28.70 -25.31
CA GLU A 4 36.56 -28.25 -24.26
C GLU A 4 37.28 -28.15 -22.91
N LEU A 5 38.13 -29.13 -22.57
CA LEU A 5 38.93 -29.10 -21.35
C LEU A 5 39.97 -27.96 -21.35
N LEU A 6 40.61 -27.70 -22.49
CA LEU A 6 41.55 -26.59 -22.64
C LEU A 6 40.84 -25.24 -22.48
N LEU A 7 39.66 -25.09 -23.10
CA LEU A 7 38.83 -23.89 -22.98
C LEU A 7 38.44 -23.62 -21.53
N LEU A 8 38.09 -24.65 -20.77
CA LEU A 8 37.71 -24.52 -19.36
C LEU A 8 38.89 -24.20 -18.45
N ARG A 9 40.06 -24.78 -18.71
CA ARG A 9 41.28 -24.42 -17.99
C ARG A 9 41.59 -22.95 -18.19
N ASN A 10 41.55 -22.46 -19.43
CA ASN A 10 41.76 -21.04 -19.72
C ASN A 10 40.74 -20.14 -19.02
N ILE A 11 39.45 -20.53 -18.99
CA ILE A 11 38.43 -19.78 -18.25
C ILE A 11 38.74 -19.75 -16.76
N LYS A 12 39.13 -20.88 -16.17
CA LYS A 12 39.52 -20.97 -14.76
C LYS A 12 40.69 -20.03 -14.44
N ASP A 13 41.65 -19.93 -15.36
CA ASP A 13 42.81 -19.05 -15.27
C ASP A 13 42.48 -17.57 -15.59
N GLY A 14 41.22 -17.25 -15.91
CA GLY A 14 40.74 -15.88 -16.12
C GLY A 14 40.84 -15.37 -17.55
N ASP A 15 40.99 -16.24 -18.55
CA ASP A 15 40.97 -15.83 -19.96
C ASP A 15 39.55 -15.45 -20.42
N GLN A 16 39.36 -14.14 -20.65
CA GLN A 16 38.11 -13.58 -21.13
C GLN A 16 37.76 -14.01 -22.55
N VAL A 17 38.76 -14.32 -23.39
CA VAL A 17 38.52 -14.74 -24.78
C VAL A 17 37.87 -16.12 -24.79
N SER A 18 38.43 -17.06 -24.03
CA SER A 18 37.85 -18.38 -23.83
C SER A 18 36.45 -18.30 -23.23
N PHE A 19 36.22 -17.42 -22.25
CA PHE A 19 34.88 -17.22 -21.67
C PHE A 19 33.87 -16.68 -22.69
N LYS A 20 34.26 -15.73 -23.55
CA LYS A 20 33.40 -15.20 -24.61
C LYS A 20 33.01 -16.27 -25.62
N VAL A 21 33.94 -17.16 -25.98
CA VAL A 21 33.67 -18.30 -26.87
C VAL A 21 32.67 -19.25 -26.21
N PHE A 22 32.90 -19.62 -24.95
CA PHE A 22 32.01 -20.48 -24.17
C PHE A 22 30.61 -19.87 -24.03
N PHE A 23 30.51 -18.59 -23.69
CA PHE A 23 29.26 -17.84 -23.60
C PHE A 23 28.48 -17.93 -24.91
N LYS A 24 29.09 -17.54 -26.04
CA LYS A 24 28.42 -17.55 -27.35
C LYS A 24 27.91 -18.94 -27.75
N ALA A 25 28.67 -19.99 -27.43
CA ALA A 25 28.30 -21.35 -27.76
C ALA A 25 27.16 -21.91 -26.88
N THR A 26 27.06 -21.47 -25.63
CA THR A 26 26.12 -22.05 -24.65
C THR A 26 24.87 -21.20 -24.41
N TYR A 27 24.93 -19.89 -24.71
CA TYR A 27 23.85 -18.94 -24.40
C TYR A 27 22.49 -19.33 -24.97
N PRO A 28 22.33 -19.71 -26.26
CA PRO A 28 21.02 -20.01 -26.80
C PRO A 28 20.34 -21.20 -26.10
N ALA A 29 21.12 -22.23 -25.75
CA ALA A 29 20.61 -23.41 -25.07
C ALA A 29 20.26 -23.12 -23.60
N LEU A 30 21.10 -22.36 -22.89
CA LEU A 30 20.84 -21.97 -21.52
C LEU A 30 19.62 -21.04 -21.42
N PHE A 31 19.52 -20.05 -22.30
CA PHE A 31 18.37 -19.15 -22.36
C PHE A 31 17.08 -19.93 -22.65
N GLY A 32 17.09 -20.85 -23.61
CA GLY A 32 15.94 -21.72 -23.91
C GLY A 32 15.52 -22.56 -22.71
N TYR A 33 16.49 -23.13 -21.98
CA TYR A 33 16.26 -23.85 -20.73
C TYR A 33 15.60 -22.95 -19.68
N VAL A 34 16.17 -21.78 -19.40
CA VAL A 34 15.61 -20.84 -18.41
C VAL A 34 14.21 -20.38 -18.79
N ASN A 35 14.00 -20.04 -20.06
CA ASN A 35 12.74 -19.55 -20.56
C ASN A 35 11.62 -20.61 -20.45
N SER A 36 11.95 -21.91 -20.52
CA SER A 36 10.98 -22.99 -20.41
C SER A 36 10.24 -23.03 -19.07
N TYR A 37 10.90 -22.63 -17.98
CA TYR A 37 10.32 -22.60 -16.63
C TYR A 37 10.06 -21.19 -16.10
N ALA A 38 10.82 -20.18 -16.54
CA ALA A 38 10.56 -18.79 -16.15
C ALA A 38 9.26 -18.24 -16.78
N ARG A 39 8.90 -18.71 -17.99
CA ARG A 39 7.73 -18.27 -18.77
C ARG A 39 7.58 -16.75 -18.92
N ASN A 40 8.68 -16.04 -18.76
CA ASN A 40 8.80 -14.60 -18.89
C ASN A 40 10.16 -14.32 -19.51
N ARG A 41 10.15 -13.76 -20.72
CA ARG A 41 11.36 -13.54 -21.51
C ARG A 41 12.37 -12.63 -20.81
N VAL A 42 11.89 -11.57 -20.15
CA VAL A 42 12.73 -10.58 -19.45
C VAL A 42 13.39 -11.23 -18.23
N LEU A 43 12.60 -11.97 -17.44
CA LEU A 43 13.13 -12.71 -16.29
C LEU A 43 14.13 -13.78 -16.74
N ALA A 44 13.84 -14.48 -17.84
CA ALA A 44 14.74 -15.50 -18.37
C ALA A 44 16.07 -14.89 -18.82
N GLU A 45 16.04 -13.72 -19.44
CA GLU A 45 17.23 -12.98 -19.84
C GLU A 45 18.06 -12.54 -18.63
N ASP A 46 17.45 -11.95 -17.61
CA ASP A 46 18.13 -11.56 -16.36
C ASP A 46 18.78 -12.77 -15.65
N ILE A 47 18.03 -13.87 -15.47
CA ILE A 47 18.57 -15.09 -14.86
C ILE A 47 19.74 -15.65 -15.68
N THR A 48 19.62 -15.64 -17.01
CA THR A 48 20.69 -16.12 -17.89
C THR A 48 21.94 -15.26 -17.74
N GLN A 49 21.80 -13.92 -17.73
CA GLN A 49 22.92 -13.00 -17.51
C GLN A 49 23.56 -13.20 -16.14
N GLN A 50 22.77 -13.25 -15.06
CA GLN A 50 23.28 -13.50 -13.71
C GLN A 50 23.98 -14.84 -13.59
N THR A 51 23.52 -15.85 -14.32
CA THR A 51 24.17 -17.16 -14.36
C THR A 51 25.61 -17.06 -14.87
N TYR A 52 25.83 -16.34 -15.98
CA TYR A 52 27.16 -16.15 -16.52
C TYR A 52 28.05 -15.26 -15.65
N ILE A 53 27.48 -14.25 -14.99
CA ILE A 53 28.20 -13.43 -14.01
C ILE A 53 28.69 -14.31 -12.85
N LYS A 54 27.80 -15.07 -12.21
CA LYS A 54 28.15 -15.98 -11.11
C LYS A 54 29.15 -17.06 -11.55
N PHE A 55 28.98 -17.59 -12.75
CA PHE A 55 29.92 -18.56 -13.31
C PHE A 55 31.32 -17.97 -13.45
N TRP A 56 31.44 -16.72 -13.92
CA TRP A 56 32.71 -16.01 -14.03
C TRP A 56 33.33 -15.67 -12.67
N GLU A 57 32.52 -15.20 -11.72
CA GLU A 57 32.96 -14.90 -10.35
C GLU A 57 33.47 -16.15 -9.62
N HIS A 58 32.86 -17.31 -9.89
CA HIS A 58 33.23 -18.58 -9.27
C HIS A 58 34.09 -19.48 -10.16
N ARG A 59 34.66 -18.95 -11.24
CA ARG A 59 35.42 -19.72 -12.24
C ARG A 59 36.57 -20.54 -11.65
N GLU A 60 37.21 -20.04 -10.60
CA GLU A 60 38.32 -20.71 -9.90
C GLU A 60 37.88 -22.00 -9.19
N LYS A 61 36.60 -22.10 -8.84
CA LYS A 61 36.01 -23.28 -8.18
C LYS A 61 35.43 -24.28 -9.17
N ILE A 62 35.53 -24.01 -10.48
CA ILE A 62 35.08 -24.96 -11.50
C ILE A 62 35.92 -26.23 -11.39
N ASP A 63 35.22 -27.32 -11.18
CA ASP A 63 35.75 -28.67 -11.31
C ASP A 63 35.84 -29.00 -12.80
N ILE A 64 37.07 -29.18 -13.28
CA ILE A 64 37.37 -29.44 -14.69
C ILE A 64 37.05 -30.91 -15.04
N ASP A 65 36.98 -31.79 -14.05
CA ASP A 65 36.66 -33.21 -14.22
C ASP A 65 35.13 -33.42 -14.34
N ASN A 66 34.34 -32.43 -13.92
CA ASN A 66 32.89 -32.38 -14.12
C ASN A 66 32.49 -31.51 -15.32
N SER A 67 31.31 -31.78 -15.89
CA SER A 67 30.82 -30.98 -17.02
C SER A 67 30.50 -29.55 -16.55
N PRO A 68 31.17 -28.52 -17.09
CA PRO A 68 30.91 -27.11 -16.75
C PRO A 68 29.49 -26.68 -17.14
N LYS A 69 28.89 -27.36 -18.12
CA LYS A 69 27.50 -27.15 -18.52
C LYS A 69 26.57 -27.56 -17.38
N SER A 70 26.83 -28.69 -16.71
CA SER A 70 26.02 -29.09 -15.54
C SER A 70 26.08 -28.03 -14.45
N TYR A 71 27.27 -27.51 -14.15
CA TYR A 71 27.44 -26.44 -13.17
C TYR A 71 26.69 -25.15 -13.57
N LEU A 72 26.80 -24.75 -14.84
CA LEU A 72 26.10 -23.59 -15.40
C LEU A 72 24.57 -23.72 -15.25
N TYR A 73 24.01 -24.90 -15.55
CA TYR A 73 22.57 -25.15 -15.42
C TYR A 73 22.12 -25.16 -13.95
N THR A 74 22.95 -25.66 -13.03
CA THR A 74 22.69 -25.58 -11.58
C THR A 74 22.63 -24.13 -11.11
N ILE A 75 23.57 -23.27 -11.55
CA ILE A 75 23.55 -21.84 -11.20
C ILE A 75 22.27 -21.18 -11.74
N ALA A 76 21.87 -21.49 -12.97
CA ALA A 76 20.65 -20.95 -13.56
C ALA A 76 19.40 -21.33 -12.77
N TYR A 77 19.26 -22.62 -12.44
CA TYR A 77 18.12 -23.10 -11.68
C TYR A 77 18.06 -22.48 -10.27
N ASN A 78 19.19 -22.39 -9.57
CA ASN A 78 19.25 -21.74 -8.26
C ASN A 78 18.89 -20.24 -8.34
N SER A 79 19.39 -19.55 -9.38
CA SER A 79 19.07 -18.12 -9.58
C SER A 79 17.58 -17.90 -9.85
N PHE A 80 16.92 -18.82 -10.56
CA PHE A 80 15.46 -18.83 -10.72
C PHE A 80 14.71 -19.07 -9.40
N LEU A 81 15.15 -20.03 -8.59
CA LEU A 81 14.52 -20.27 -7.29
C LEU A 81 14.65 -19.05 -6.38
N ASP A 82 15.80 -18.37 -6.40
CA ASP A 82 16.03 -17.16 -5.63
C ASP A 82 15.16 -16.00 -6.12
N SER A 83 14.94 -15.87 -7.44
CA SER A 83 14.02 -14.87 -7.99
C SER A 83 12.58 -15.13 -7.54
N LYS A 84 12.14 -16.40 -7.48
CA LYS A 84 10.80 -16.78 -7.01
C LYS A 84 10.60 -16.52 -5.52
N LYS A 85 11.60 -16.80 -4.68
CA LYS A 85 11.56 -16.46 -3.24
C LYS A 85 11.43 -14.95 -3.02
N ARG A 86 12.15 -14.15 -3.81
CA ARG A 86 12.09 -12.68 -3.74
C ARG A 86 10.71 -12.16 -4.12
N GLU A 87 10.17 -12.65 -5.23
CA GLU A 87 8.82 -12.30 -5.71
C GLU A 87 7.74 -12.65 -4.65
N GLN A 88 7.85 -13.80 -3.99
CA GLN A 88 6.94 -14.18 -2.91
C GLN A 88 7.05 -13.24 -1.70
N LYS A 89 8.26 -12.85 -1.31
CA LYS A 89 8.50 -11.93 -0.20
C LYS A 89 7.94 -10.54 -0.50
N GLU A 90 8.14 -10.05 -1.72
CA GLU A 90 7.59 -8.76 -2.17
C GLU A 90 6.06 -8.78 -2.17
N ARG A 91 5.42 -9.82 -2.72
CA ARG A 91 3.96 -9.95 -2.64
C ARG A 91 3.45 -9.95 -1.20
N SER A 92 4.09 -10.73 -0.33
CA SER A 92 3.69 -10.80 1.08
C SER A 92 3.78 -9.44 1.78
N TYR A 93 4.77 -8.62 1.43
CA TYR A 93 4.92 -7.27 1.95
C TYR A 93 3.82 -6.34 1.44
N ILE A 94 3.51 -6.38 0.14
CA ILE A 94 2.40 -5.61 -0.45
C ILE A 94 1.06 -6.00 0.20
N ASP A 95 0.81 -7.29 0.41
CA ASP A 95 -0.42 -7.77 1.08
C ASP A 95 -0.52 -7.32 2.54
N GLN A 96 0.62 -7.17 3.24
CA GLN A 96 0.64 -6.60 4.59
C GLN A 96 0.29 -5.12 4.59
N LEU A 97 0.89 -4.34 3.68
CA LEU A 97 0.57 -2.91 3.53
C LEU A 97 -0.91 -2.70 3.18
N HIS A 98 -1.45 -3.50 2.28
CA HIS A 98 -2.86 -3.41 1.89
C HIS A 98 -3.80 -3.72 3.07
N ARG A 99 -3.48 -4.73 3.89
CA ARG A 99 -4.25 -5.04 5.11
C ARG A 99 -4.17 -3.92 6.13
N ALA A 100 -2.99 -3.37 6.37
CA ALA A 100 -2.82 -2.24 7.29
C ALA A 100 -3.65 -1.02 6.87
N ALA A 101 -3.70 -0.70 5.56
CA ALA A 101 -4.51 0.39 5.04
C ALA A 101 -6.01 0.17 5.26
N ILE A 102 -6.52 -1.06 5.02
CA ILE A 102 -7.92 -1.41 5.28
C ILE A 102 -8.26 -1.30 6.77
N GLU A 103 -7.38 -1.78 7.65
CA GLU A 103 -7.57 -1.69 9.09
C GLU A 103 -7.60 -0.23 9.57
N GLU A 104 -6.74 0.63 9.02
CA GLU A 104 -6.74 2.06 9.31
C GLU A 104 -8.06 2.72 8.89
N GLU A 105 -8.52 2.50 7.67
CA GLU A 105 -9.81 3.02 7.16
C GLU A 105 -11.00 2.54 8.00
N THR A 106 -11.00 1.26 8.38
CA THR A 106 -12.06 0.67 9.22
C THR A 106 -12.06 1.32 10.61
N ASN A 107 -10.90 1.47 11.23
CA ASN A 107 -10.75 2.13 12.52
C ASN A 107 -11.18 3.61 12.48
N GLU A 108 -10.90 4.32 11.39
CA GLU A 108 -11.37 5.70 11.21
C GLU A 108 -12.89 5.77 11.10
N LYS A 109 -13.50 4.86 10.34
CA LYS A 109 -14.96 4.77 10.21
C LYS A 109 -15.64 4.48 11.55
N GLU A 110 -15.16 3.50 12.30
CA GLU A 110 -15.69 3.18 13.64
C GLU A 110 -15.57 4.37 14.60
N LYS A 111 -14.42 5.08 14.59
CA LYS A 111 -14.25 6.31 15.37
C LYS A 111 -15.24 7.40 14.97
N LEU A 112 -15.52 7.55 13.67
CA LEU A 112 -16.50 8.51 13.17
C LEU A 112 -17.92 8.15 13.62
N GLU A 113 -18.31 6.88 13.51
CA GLU A 113 -19.62 6.38 13.97
C GLU A 113 -19.82 6.64 15.46
N LEU A 114 -18.84 6.32 16.31
CA LEU A 114 -18.89 6.61 17.75
C LEU A 114 -19.03 8.12 18.04
N LYS A 115 -18.37 8.97 17.27
CA LYS A 115 -18.50 10.43 17.39
C LYS A 115 -19.91 10.90 17.01
N LEU A 116 -20.49 10.35 15.94
CA LEU A 116 -21.85 10.66 15.51
C LEU A 116 -22.89 10.23 16.54
N GLU A 117 -22.77 9.01 17.10
CA GLU A 117 -23.65 8.55 18.18
C GLU A 117 -23.59 9.44 19.42
N ARG A 118 -22.36 9.83 19.82
CA ARG A 118 -22.17 10.76 20.93
C ARG A 118 -22.82 12.11 20.63
N LEU A 119 -22.72 12.61 19.39
CA LEU A 119 -23.30 13.88 18.99
C LEU A 119 -24.81 13.83 19.06
N GLN A 120 -25.41 12.76 18.55
CA GLN A 120 -26.84 12.53 18.62
C GLN A 120 -27.35 12.52 20.07
N LYS A 121 -26.68 11.80 20.97
CA LYS A 121 -27.01 11.80 22.42
C LYS A 121 -26.98 13.20 23.03
N VAL A 122 -26.02 14.04 22.64
CA VAL A 122 -25.95 15.42 23.13
C VAL A 122 -27.12 16.25 22.60
N ILE A 123 -27.42 16.15 21.31
CA ILE A 123 -28.55 16.85 20.68
C ILE A 123 -29.87 16.43 21.35
N GLU A 124 -30.04 15.16 21.66
CA GLU A 124 -31.21 14.63 22.37
C GLU A 124 -31.31 15.14 23.82
N SER A 125 -30.18 15.44 24.47
CA SER A 125 -30.15 16.03 25.82
C SER A 125 -30.42 17.55 25.87
N LEU A 126 -30.56 18.20 24.71
CA LEU A 126 -30.85 19.63 24.64
C LEU A 126 -32.32 19.89 25.05
N PRO A 127 -32.61 20.99 25.75
CA PRO A 127 -34.00 21.42 25.95
C PRO A 127 -34.72 21.57 24.60
N GLU A 128 -36.00 21.19 24.53
CA GLU A 128 -36.78 21.12 23.28
C GLU A 128 -36.65 22.38 22.39
N LYS A 129 -36.77 23.56 22.97
CA LYS A 129 -36.63 24.83 22.23
C LYS A 129 -35.23 25.01 21.64
N CYS A 130 -34.20 24.63 22.38
CA CYS A 130 -32.80 24.70 21.98
C CYS A 130 -32.49 23.70 20.85
N LYS A 131 -32.97 22.45 21.00
CA LYS A 131 -32.88 21.39 19.99
C LYS A 131 -33.54 21.80 18.68
N LYS A 132 -34.78 22.31 18.75
CA LYS A 132 -35.55 22.73 17.57
C LYS A 132 -34.84 23.83 16.78
N ILE A 133 -34.34 24.86 17.48
CA ILE A 133 -33.60 25.97 16.86
C ILE A 133 -32.30 25.47 16.20
N LEU A 134 -31.56 24.56 16.85
CA LEU A 134 -30.34 23.98 16.30
C LEU A 134 -30.61 23.20 15.01
N ILE A 135 -31.64 22.35 14.99
CA ILE A 135 -32.04 21.56 13.81
C ILE A 135 -32.43 22.48 12.66
N MET A 136 -33.28 23.48 12.92
CA MET A 136 -33.70 24.44 11.90
C MET A 136 -32.52 25.21 11.28
N ASN A 137 -31.50 25.55 12.09
CA ASN A 137 -30.33 26.24 11.56
C ASN A 137 -29.38 25.30 10.79
N LYS A 138 -29.10 24.12 11.35
CA LYS A 138 -28.01 23.27 10.86
C LYS A 138 -28.45 22.23 9.84
N MET A 139 -29.65 21.67 9.98
CA MET A 139 -30.21 20.68 9.05
C MET A 139 -31.08 21.35 7.98
N GLU A 140 -31.96 22.27 8.38
CA GLU A 140 -32.83 22.97 7.41
C GLU A 140 -32.15 24.19 6.76
N GLY A 141 -31.02 24.65 7.29
CA GLY A 141 -30.23 25.76 6.73
C GLY A 141 -30.87 27.14 6.90
N LEU A 142 -31.86 27.28 7.80
CA LEU A 142 -32.54 28.54 8.04
C LEU A 142 -31.64 29.56 8.76
N LYS A 143 -31.74 30.82 8.35
CA LYS A 143 -31.07 31.95 9.00
C LYS A 143 -31.78 32.29 10.31
N TYR A 144 -31.06 32.91 11.24
CA TYR A 144 -31.62 33.23 12.57
C TYR A 144 -32.89 34.08 12.52
N LYS A 145 -32.97 35.01 11.55
CA LYS A 145 -34.19 35.81 11.32
C LYS A 145 -35.38 34.96 10.89
N GLU A 146 -35.19 34.02 9.97
CA GLU A 146 -36.26 33.12 9.50
C GLU A 146 -36.74 32.18 10.63
N ILE A 147 -35.83 31.74 11.49
CA ILE A 147 -36.18 30.94 12.68
C ILE A 147 -36.95 31.79 13.70
N ALA A 148 -36.51 33.02 13.94
CA ALA A 148 -37.17 33.97 14.84
C ALA A 148 -38.61 34.25 14.39
N ASP A 149 -38.81 34.55 13.10
CA ASP A 149 -40.12 34.80 12.50
C ASP A 149 -41.02 33.55 12.58
N ARG A 150 -40.47 32.35 12.30
CA ARG A 150 -41.24 31.09 12.29
C ARG A 150 -41.66 30.62 13.68
N LEU A 151 -40.88 30.93 14.71
CA LEU A 151 -41.15 30.55 16.10
C LEU A 151 -41.79 31.67 16.93
N ASP A 152 -42.03 32.84 16.33
CA ASP A 152 -42.54 34.05 16.97
C ASP A 152 -41.73 34.44 18.22
N ILE A 153 -40.40 34.52 18.05
CA ILE A 153 -39.45 34.89 19.09
C ILE A 153 -38.46 35.94 18.57
N SER A 154 -37.73 36.60 19.48
CA SER A 154 -36.68 37.54 19.06
C SER A 154 -35.46 36.83 18.47
N VAL A 155 -34.77 37.47 17.54
CA VAL A 155 -33.47 36.99 17.02
C VAL A 155 -32.45 36.79 18.15
N LYS A 156 -32.46 37.65 19.17
CA LYS A 156 -31.62 37.51 20.37
C LYS A 156 -31.91 36.20 21.13
N THR A 157 -33.18 35.77 21.16
CA THR A 157 -33.56 34.48 21.75
C THR A 157 -32.96 33.32 20.95
N VAL A 158 -33.00 33.38 19.61
CA VAL A 158 -32.38 32.39 18.72
C VAL A 158 -30.88 32.29 18.98
N GLU A 159 -30.17 33.43 19.03
CA GLU A 159 -28.74 33.49 19.34
C GLU A 159 -28.41 32.88 20.71
N SER A 160 -29.18 33.22 21.75
CA SER A 160 -29.00 32.68 23.09
C SER A 160 -29.19 31.17 23.13
N GLN A 161 -30.20 30.62 22.43
CA GLN A 161 -30.45 29.19 22.37
C GLN A 161 -29.34 28.46 21.59
N MET A 162 -28.88 29.03 20.47
CA MET A 162 -27.72 28.50 19.73
C MET A 162 -26.45 28.47 20.58
N ARG A 163 -26.21 29.51 21.39
CA ARG A 163 -25.08 29.55 22.33
C ARG A 163 -25.14 28.42 23.35
N ILE A 164 -26.32 28.16 23.92
CA ILE A 164 -26.53 27.06 24.87
C ILE A 164 -26.30 25.70 24.19
N ALA A 165 -26.81 25.51 22.96
CA ALA A 165 -26.60 24.28 22.18
C ALA A 165 -25.10 24.02 21.96
N PHE A 166 -24.38 25.00 21.43
CA PHE A 166 -22.95 24.85 21.16
C PHE A 166 -22.11 24.67 22.42
N GLN A 167 -22.49 25.31 23.54
CA GLN A 167 -21.80 25.10 24.80
C GLN A 167 -21.92 23.64 25.29
N LYS A 168 -23.15 23.09 25.29
CA LYS A 168 -23.36 21.68 25.67
C LYS A 168 -22.62 20.71 24.76
N ILE A 169 -22.62 20.97 23.45
CA ILE A 169 -21.86 20.16 22.49
C ILE A 169 -20.36 20.26 22.75
N ARG A 170 -19.83 21.47 22.94
CA ARG A 170 -18.41 21.69 23.26
C ARG A 170 -17.98 20.99 24.55
N GLU A 171 -18.84 20.97 25.57
CA GLU A 171 -18.56 20.27 26.83
C GLU A 171 -18.47 18.76 26.66
N SER A 172 -19.27 18.18 25.74
CA SER A 172 -19.21 16.76 25.41
C SER A 172 -17.98 16.41 24.57
N PHE A 173 -17.54 17.27 23.66
CA PHE A 173 -16.43 16.99 22.71
C PHE A 173 -15.11 17.70 23.04
N LYS A 174 -14.82 17.95 24.33
CA LYS A 174 -13.60 18.66 24.78
C LYS A 174 -12.35 18.14 24.05
N ASN A 175 -11.65 19.05 23.36
CA ASN A 175 -10.40 18.85 22.61
C ASN A 175 -10.51 18.19 21.22
N GLU A 176 -11.68 18.13 20.59
CA GLU A 176 -11.83 17.64 19.20
C GLU A 176 -12.16 18.77 18.20
N GLU A 177 -11.63 18.68 16.96
CA GLU A 177 -11.81 19.66 15.86
C GLU A 177 -13.27 19.85 15.38
N ILE A 178 -14.21 19.09 15.95
CA ILE A 178 -15.66 19.14 15.66
C ILE A 178 -16.23 20.57 15.75
N ILE A 179 -15.63 21.43 16.59
CA ILE A 179 -16.04 22.83 16.75
C ILE A 179 -15.84 23.63 15.45
N LEU A 180 -14.75 23.38 14.70
CA LEU A 180 -14.50 24.06 13.43
C LEU A 180 -15.53 23.62 12.38
N TRP A 181 -15.84 22.33 12.33
CA TRP A 181 -16.86 21.80 11.45
C TRP A 181 -18.27 22.32 11.78
N MET A 182 -18.61 22.54 13.05
CA MET A 182 -19.90 23.14 13.42
C MET A 182 -20.04 24.62 13.07
N LEU A 183 -18.94 25.36 13.08
CA LEU A 183 -18.93 26.78 12.75
C LEU A 183 -18.98 27.01 11.22
N PHE A 184 -18.37 26.12 10.43
CA PHE A 184 -18.16 26.32 9.00
C PHE A 184 -18.81 25.26 8.08
N GLY A 185 -19.24 24.11 8.59
CA GLY A 185 -19.85 23.02 7.83
C GLY A 185 -21.38 23.12 7.73
N ARG A 186 -21.92 22.91 6.51
CA ARG A 186 -23.32 22.53 6.30
C ARG A 186 -23.47 21.03 6.57
N LEU A 187 -24.44 20.61 7.37
CA LEU A 187 -24.86 19.20 7.48
C LEU A 187 -25.48 18.77 6.15
N SER A 188 -24.64 18.49 5.16
CA SER A 188 -25.06 17.98 3.86
C SER A 188 -24.79 16.47 3.90
N GLY A 189 -25.78 15.68 4.31
CA GLY A 189 -25.74 14.23 4.06
C GLY A 189 -25.82 13.26 5.25
N CYS A 190 -26.50 13.59 6.35
CA CYS A 190 -27.06 12.54 7.22
C CYS A 190 -28.56 12.39 6.89
N SER A 191 -28.84 11.59 5.86
CA SER A 191 -30.15 10.96 5.74
C SER A 191 -30.22 9.87 6.81
N LEU A 192 -31.11 10.05 7.79
CA LEU A 192 -31.58 8.98 8.68
C LEU A 192 -32.23 7.86 7.86
#